data_AF-A0A2W2ABB3-F1
#
_entry.id   AF-A0A2W2ABB3-F1
#
_cell.length_a   1.000
_cell.length_b   1.000
_cell.length_c   1.000
_cell.angle_alpha   90.00
_cell.angle_beta   90.00
_cell.angle_gamma   90.00
#
_symmetry.space_group_name_H-M   'P 1'
#
loop_
_entity.id
_entity.type
_entity.pdbx_description
1 polymer ?
#
loop_
_entity_poly.entity_id
_entity_poly.type
_entity_poly.pdbx_seq_one_letter_code
_entity_poly.pdbx_strand_id
1 'polypeptide(L)'
;MKLTNLLIVLLMSTISDAQHVDEQNEDIPIVKSITVDRTLTKQQSDEMIAIARNFYAFWNTGKEEYLRASVSENFFDNTLPNGRPQGFKGILFASANFRKSVPDLHCSMEDLIITGDKIVCRQIYTGHNTGPTAGHPASGNTIEFFAIDILHVRNGKVYEDWHLEDNLTFLQEAGVVKLK
;
A
#
# COMPACT_ATOMS: atom_id res chain seq x y z
N MET A 1 -58.09 -53.72 -14.08
CA MET A 1 -57.63 -53.38 -12.72
C MET A 1 -56.16 -53.74 -12.60
N LYS A 2 -55.27 -52.74 -12.76
CA LYS A 2 -53.87 -52.67 -12.30
C LYS A 2 -53.32 -51.34 -12.81
N LEU A 3 -53.23 -50.36 -11.89
CA LEU A 3 -52.66 -49.04 -12.14
C LEU A 3 -51.14 -49.16 -12.31
N THR A 4 -50.60 -48.49 -13.31
CA THR A 4 -49.16 -48.32 -13.52
C THR A 4 -48.80 -46.91 -13.06
N ASN A 5 -47.96 -46.80 -12.03
CA ASN A 5 -47.50 -45.52 -11.48
C ASN A 5 -46.52 -44.85 -12.45
N LEU A 6 -46.84 -43.63 -12.85
CA LEU A 6 -45.98 -42.74 -13.64
C LEU A 6 -45.08 -41.95 -12.67
N LEU A 7 -43.78 -42.19 -12.71
CA LEU A 7 -42.79 -41.39 -11.96
C LEU A 7 -42.23 -40.30 -12.88
N ILE A 8 -42.58 -39.05 -12.60
CA ILE A 8 -42.04 -37.86 -13.27
C ILE A 8 -40.67 -37.56 -12.66
N VAL A 9 -39.62 -37.56 -13.48
CA VAL A 9 -38.28 -37.08 -13.11
C VAL A 9 -38.25 -35.57 -13.35
N LEU A 10 -38.27 -34.77 -12.27
CA LEU A 10 -38.07 -33.33 -12.32
C LEU A 10 -36.57 -33.04 -12.15
N LEU A 11 -35.89 -32.63 -13.24
CA LEU A 11 -34.54 -32.07 -13.14
C LEU A 11 -34.62 -30.69 -12.48
N MET A 12 -34.18 -30.58 -11.23
CA MET A 12 -33.85 -29.30 -10.61
C MET A 12 -32.44 -28.90 -11.04
N SER A 13 -32.34 -27.95 -11.96
CA SER A 13 -31.12 -27.19 -12.20
C SER A 13 -30.89 -26.24 -11.03
N THR A 14 -29.92 -26.56 -10.17
CA THR A 14 -29.45 -25.64 -9.14
C THR A 14 -28.63 -24.53 -9.79
N ILE A 15 -29.23 -23.36 -9.97
CA ILE A 15 -28.49 -22.10 -10.13
C ILE A 15 -27.88 -21.81 -8.76
N SER A 16 -26.60 -22.10 -8.61
CA SER A 16 -25.81 -21.58 -7.50
C SER A 16 -25.47 -20.14 -7.85
N ASP A 17 -26.33 -19.20 -7.44
CA ASP A 17 -25.94 -17.80 -7.30
C ASP A 17 -24.85 -17.75 -6.24
N ALA A 18 -23.60 -17.79 -6.72
CA ALA A 18 -22.45 -17.47 -5.91
C ALA A 18 -22.65 -16.04 -5.41
N GLN A 19 -22.84 -15.93 -4.10
CA GLN A 19 -22.74 -14.69 -3.37
C GLN A 19 -21.38 -14.07 -3.71
N HIS A 20 -21.37 -13.03 -4.54
CA HIS A 20 -20.25 -12.10 -4.60
C HIS A 20 -20.21 -11.36 -3.27
N VAL A 21 -19.54 -11.96 -2.29
CA VAL A 21 -18.97 -11.20 -1.18
C VAL A 21 -17.79 -10.46 -1.81
N ASP A 22 -17.98 -9.16 -2.05
CA ASP A 22 -16.87 -8.24 -2.30
C ASP A 22 -16.07 -8.16 -0.99
N GLU A 23 -15.23 -9.17 -0.74
CA GLU A 23 -14.26 -9.13 0.35
C GLU A 23 -13.34 -7.97 0.04
N GLN A 24 -13.52 -6.86 0.78
CA GLN A 24 -12.60 -5.73 0.74
C GLN A 24 -11.17 -6.28 0.91
N ASN A 25 -10.36 -6.12 -0.12
CA ASN A 25 -8.97 -6.57 -0.09
C ASN A 25 -8.23 -5.81 1.02
N GLU A 26 -7.99 -6.48 2.16
CA GLU A 26 -7.34 -5.93 3.36
C GLU A 26 -5.91 -5.43 3.10
N ASP A 27 -5.29 -5.87 2.00
CA ASP A 27 -3.98 -5.38 1.58
C ASP A 27 -4.01 -3.91 1.17
N ILE A 28 -5.15 -3.43 0.63
CA ILE A 28 -5.30 -2.08 0.09
C ILE A 28 -5.68 -1.11 1.22
N PRO A 29 -4.81 -0.14 1.56
CA PRO A 29 -5.15 0.83 2.59
C PRO A 29 -6.36 1.69 2.20
N ILE A 30 -7.26 1.90 3.17
CA ILE A 30 -8.37 2.83 3.00
C ILE A 30 -7.81 4.25 3.03
N VAL A 31 -8.25 5.07 2.07
CA VAL A 31 -7.91 6.49 2.01
C VAL A 31 -8.92 7.28 2.82
N LYS A 32 -8.47 8.00 3.86
CA LYS A 32 -9.38 8.76 4.74
C LYS A 32 -9.88 10.04 4.09
N SER A 33 -9.01 10.75 3.37
CA SER A 33 -9.32 11.99 2.65
C SER A 33 -8.78 11.93 1.23
N ILE A 34 -9.61 12.32 0.26
CA ILE A 34 -9.22 12.43 -1.15
C ILE A 34 -9.59 13.82 -1.66
N THR A 35 -8.60 14.54 -2.17
CA THR A 35 -8.78 15.80 -2.89
C THR A 35 -8.25 15.65 -4.31
N VAL A 36 -9.08 15.95 -5.30
CA VAL A 36 -8.70 15.86 -6.72
C VAL A 36 -8.88 17.21 -7.39
N ASP A 37 -7.88 17.63 -8.15
CA ASP A 37 -7.96 18.80 -9.00
C ASP A 37 -9.14 18.68 -9.99
N ARG A 38 -9.90 19.76 -10.11
CA ARG A 38 -11.11 19.84 -10.93
C ARG A 38 -10.83 19.72 -12.43
N THR A 39 -9.56 19.84 -12.84
CA THR A 39 -9.15 19.68 -14.24
C THR A 39 -9.14 18.22 -14.71
N LEU A 40 -9.13 17.24 -13.79
CA LEU A 40 -9.13 15.82 -14.13
C LEU A 40 -10.53 15.28 -14.41
N THR A 41 -10.65 14.48 -15.46
CA THR A 41 -11.86 13.68 -15.69
C THR A 41 -12.00 12.59 -14.62
N LYS A 42 -13.22 12.08 -14.41
CA LYS A 42 -13.44 10.96 -13.47
C LYS A 42 -12.55 9.76 -13.77
N GLN A 43 -12.38 9.41 -15.04
CA GLN A 43 -11.53 8.29 -15.44
C GLN A 43 -10.07 8.51 -15.03
N GLN A 44 -9.49 9.69 -15.31
CA GLN A 44 -8.13 10.01 -14.92
C GLN A 44 -7.97 9.98 -13.39
N SER A 45 -8.94 10.52 -12.66
CA SER A 45 -8.95 10.50 -11.20
C SER A 45 -8.99 9.07 -10.65
N ASP A 46 -9.85 8.21 -11.20
CA ASP A 46 -9.97 6.81 -10.78
C ASP A 46 -8.67 6.04 -11.07
N GLU A 47 -8.04 6.26 -12.23
CA GLU A 47 -6.74 5.67 -12.59
C GLU A 47 -5.64 6.10 -11.61
N MET A 48 -5.55 7.40 -11.29
CA MET A 48 -4.56 7.93 -10.34
C MET A 48 -4.76 7.38 -8.92
N ILE A 49 -6.02 7.27 -8.47
CA ILE A 49 -6.36 6.66 -7.17
C ILE A 49 -5.97 5.17 -7.15
N ALA A 50 -6.21 4.44 -8.24
CA ALA A 50 -5.85 3.02 -8.34
C ALA A 50 -4.32 2.83 -8.30
N ILE A 51 -3.54 3.70 -8.94
CA ILE A 51 -2.08 3.69 -8.88
C ILE A 51 -1.60 3.93 -7.45
N ALA A 52 -2.14 4.96 -6.77
CA ALA A 52 -1.82 5.26 -5.37
C ALA A 52 -2.12 4.06 -4.46
N ARG A 53 -3.32 3.49 -4.57
CA ARG A 53 -3.75 2.34 -3.76
C ARG A 53 -2.82 1.14 -3.92
N ASN A 54 -2.40 0.82 -5.15
CA ASN A 54 -1.44 -0.24 -5.37
C ASN A 54 -0.06 0.11 -4.77
N PHE A 55 0.42 1.34 -4.96
CA PHE A 55 1.70 1.76 -4.39
C PHE A 55 1.72 1.63 -2.86
N TYR A 56 0.65 2.06 -2.18
CA TYR A 56 0.58 1.96 -0.72
C TYR A 56 0.18 0.58 -0.21
N ALA A 57 -0.48 -0.25 -1.01
CA ALA A 57 -0.65 -1.68 -0.71
C ALA A 57 0.69 -2.42 -0.67
N PHE A 58 1.66 -2.04 -1.52
CA PHE A 58 3.02 -2.52 -1.40
C PHE A 58 3.65 -2.09 -0.06
N TRP A 59 3.50 -0.82 0.34
CA TRP A 59 4.02 -0.35 1.63
C TRP A 59 3.31 -0.97 2.83
N ASN A 60 2.05 -1.35 2.70
CA ASN A 60 1.30 -2.08 3.72
C ASN A 60 1.78 -3.54 3.83
N THR A 61 1.97 -4.25 2.70
CA THR A 61 2.13 -5.72 2.68
C THR A 61 3.53 -6.23 2.36
N GLY A 62 4.30 -5.48 1.57
CA GLY A 62 5.58 -5.90 1.00
C GLY A 62 5.45 -6.81 -0.23
N LYS A 63 4.23 -7.09 -0.70
CA LYS A 63 4.01 -7.95 -1.87
C LYS A 63 4.40 -7.22 -3.15
N GLU A 64 5.39 -7.75 -3.86
CA GLU A 64 5.99 -7.13 -5.04
C GLU A 64 5.00 -6.92 -6.20
N GLU A 65 3.93 -7.71 -6.28
CA GLU A 65 2.89 -7.56 -7.31
C GLU A 65 2.25 -6.16 -7.31
N TYR A 66 2.04 -5.58 -6.14
CA TYR A 66 1.53 -4.23 -5.97
C TYR A 66 2.49 -3.16 -6.48
N LEU A 67 3.79 -3.37 -6.24
CA LEU A 67 4.83 -2.48 -6.75
C LEU A 67 4.92 -2.57 -8.28
N ARG A 68 4.89 -3.79 -8.84
CA ARG A 68 4.85 -4.00 -10.30
C ARG A 68 3.62 -3.37 -10.93
N ALA A 69 2.48 -3.39 -10.24
CA ALA A 69 1.24 -2.77 -10.69
C ALA A 69 1.28 -1.24 -10.68
N SER A 70 2.13 -0.60 -9.88
CA SER A 70 2.11 0.86 -9.66
C SER A 70 3.36 1.62 -10.13
N VAL A 71 4.52 0.97 -10.24
CA VAL A 71 5.82 1.63 -10.47
C VAL A 71 6.41 1.27 -11.83
N SER A 72 7.02 2.25 -12.48
CA SER A 72 7.74 2.11 -13.75
C SER A 72 9.06 1.36 -13.56
N GLU A 73 9.47 0.57 -14.56
CA GLU A 73 10.81 -0.04 -14.56
C GLU A 73 11.94 0.99 -14.57
N ASN A 74 11.67 2.19 -15.11
CA ASN A 74 12.59 3.33 -15.16
C ASN A 74 12.38 4.32 -14.01
N PHE A 75 11.78 3.88 -12.90
CA PHE A 75 11.55 4.73 -11.74
C PHE A 75 12.85 5.35 -11.19
N PHE A 76 12.78 6.59 -10.73
CA PHE A 76 13.89 7.33 -10.14
C PHE A 76 13.51 7.98 -8.80
N ASP A 77 14.18 7.58 -7.72
CA ASP A 77 14.05 8.15 -6.38
C ASP A 77 14.94 9.40 -6.29
N ASN A 78 14.33 10.59 -6.18
CA ASN A 78 15.07 11.86 -6.07
C ASN A 78 15.56 12.15 -4.65
N THR A 79 15.09 11.39 -3.66
CA THR A 79 15.44 11.51 -2.23
C THR A 79 16.23 10.29 -1.75
N LEU A 80 16.89 9.59 -2.68
CA LEU A 80 17.55 8.31 -2.46
C LEU A 80 18.47 8.33 -1.23
N PRO A 81 18.13 7.58 -0.15
CA PRO A 81 18.99 7.49 1.02
C PRO A 81 20.31 6.78 0.72
N ASN A 82 21.37 7.20 1.38
CA ASN A 82 22.69 6.58 1.26
C ASN A 82 22.61 5.06 1.53
N GLY A 83 23.15 4.26 0.59
CA GLY A 83 23.17 2.80 0.70
C GLY A 83 21.91 2.09 0.19
N ARG A 84 20.86 2.83 -0.22
CA ARG A 84 19.71 2.26 -0.93
C ARG A 84 20.02 2.16 -2.44
N PRO A 85 19.74 1.03 -3.11
CA PRO A 85 19.82 0.96 -4.58
C PRO A 85 18.83 1.95 -5.22
N GLN A 86 19.19 2.54 -6.36
CA GLN A 86 18.25 3.37 -7.14
C GLN A 86 17.15 2.50 -7.79
N GLY A 87 16.02 3.13 -8.10
CA GLY A 87 14.95 2.57 -8.91
C GLY A 87 14.06 1.56 -8.17
N PHE A 88 13.35 0.73 -8.94
CA PHE A 88 12.41 -0.29 -8.42
C PHE A 88 13.02 -1.17 -7.32
N LYS A 89 14.30 -1.54 -7.47
CA LYS A 89 15.03 -2.36 -6.48
C LYS A 89 15.22 -1.64 -5.15
N GLY A 90 15.31 -0.31 -5.17
CA GLY A 90 15.42 0.53 -3.98
C GLY A 90 14.18 0.46 -3.10
N ILE A 91 13.00 0.51 -3.72
CA ILE A 91 11.72 0.43 -3.01
C ILE A 91 11.54 -0.95 -2.37
N LEU A 92 11.86 -2.03 -3.09
CA LEU A 92 11.88 -3.40 -2.54
C LEU A 92 12.83 -3.52 -1.35
N PHE A 93 14.05 -3.00 -1.50
CA PHE A 93 15.07 -3.01 -0.45
C PHE A 93 14.60 -2.23 0.80
N ALA A 94 13.96 -1.07 0.61
CA ALA A 94 13.47 -0.24 1.70
C ALA A 94 12.38 -0.96 2.51
N SER A 95 11.33 -1.46 1.85
CA SER A 95 10.23 -2.17 2.52
C SER A 95 10.74 -3.42 3.24
N ALA A 96 11.60 -4.22 2.59
CA ALA A 96 12.16 -5.42 3.19
C ALA A 96 13.03 -5.12 4.42
N ASN A 97 13.82 -4.05 4.40
CA ASN A 97 14.63 -3.66 5.56
C ASN A 97 13.78 -3.06 6.68
N PHE A 98 12.77 -2.26 6.38
CA PHE A 98 11.90 -1.71 7.41
C PHE A 98 11.15 -2.82 8.16
N ARG A 99 10.67 -3.85 7.44
CA ARG A 99 10.04 -5.03 8.03
C ARG A 99 10.98 -5.93 8.83
N LYS A 100 12.30 -5.78 8.73
CA LYS A 100 13.21 -6.42 9.68
C LYS A 100 13.13 -5.78 11.05
N SER A 101 12.85 -4.47 11.12
CA SER A 101 12.71 -3.72 12.36
C SER A 101 11.28 -3.77 12.90
N VAL A 102 10.28 -3.72 12.01
CA VAL A 102 8.84 -3.71 12.31
C VAL A 102 8.12 -4.79 11.46
N PRO A 103 8.19 -6.08 11.83
CA PRO A 103 7.65 -7.18 11.03
C PRO A 103 6.13 -7.12 10.78
N ASP A 104 5.38 -6.51 11.70
CA ASP A 104 3.93 -6.33 11.66
C ASP A 104 3.53 -4.93 11.15
N LEU A 105 4.37 -4.32 10.32
CA LEU A 105 4.14 -2.99 9.74
C LEU A 105 2.78 -2.91 9.04
N HIS A 106 2.01 -1.89 9.41
CA HIS A 106 0.81 -1.46 8.71
C HIS A 106 1.00 -0.05 8.15
N CYS A 107 0.40 0.24 7.00
CA CYS A 107 0.43 1.55 6.35
C CYS A 107 -1.00 2.02 6.09
N SER A 108 -1.38 3.20 6.61
CA SER A 108 -2.65 3.86 6.28
C SER A 108 -2.42 5.08 5.39
N MET A 109 -3.41 5.40 4.55
CA MET A 109 -3.41 6.60 3.71
C MET A 109 -4.31 7.67 4.34
N GLU A 110 -3.73 8.70 4.93
CA GLU A 110 -4.49 9.73 5.65
C GLU A 110 -5.07 10.80 4.73
N ASP A 111 -4.26 11.27 3.79
CA ASP A 111 -4.68 12.29 2.84
C ASP A 111 -4.06 12.01 1.48
N LEU A 112 -4.87 12.06 0.43
CA LEU A 112 -4.48 11.81 -0.95
C LEU A 112 -4.90 13.00 -1.81
N ILE A 113 -3.91 13.75 -2.30
CA ILE A 113 -4.12 14.93 -3.12
C ILE A 113 -3.62 14.63 -4.53
N ILE A 114 -4.49 14.82 -5.53
CA ILE A 114 -4.17 14.51 -6.93
C ILE A 114 -4.30 15.78 -7.75
N THR A 115 -3.24 16.14 -8.48
CA THR A 115 -3.23 17.31 -9.38
C THR A 115 -2.45 17.01 -10.65
N GLY A 116 -3.13 17.12 -11.80
CA GLY A 116 -2.55 16.74 -13.09
C GLY A 116 -1.99 15.32 -13.07
N ASP A 117 -0.67 15.21 -13.22
CA ASP A 117 0.11 13.97 -13.24
C ASP A 117 0.76 13.61 -11.90
N LYS A 118 0.36 14.26 -10.79
CA LYS A 118 0.98 14.09 -9.47
C LYS A 118 0.00 13.55 -8.44
N ILE A 119 0.55 12.75 -7.54
CA ILE A 119 -0.11 12.25 -6.35
C ILE A 119 0.73 12.69 -5.16
N VAL A 120 0.12 13.41 -4.22
CA VAL A 120 0.70 13.64 -2.88
C VAL A 120 -0.05 12.76 -1.92
N CYS A 121 0.65 12.02 -1.07
CA CYS A 121 0.00 11.27 -0.01
C CYS A 121 0.73 11.48 1.31
N ARG A 122 -0.05 11.66 2.38
CA ARG A 122 0.43 11.57 3.75
C ARG A 122 0.01 10.21 4.32
N GLN A 123 0.98 9.41 4.74
CA GLN A 123 0.75 8.09 5.30
C GLN A 123 1.06 8.06 6.80
N ILE A 124 0.44 7.13 7.53
CA ILE A 124 0.88 6.74 8.88
C ILE A 124 1.33 5.29 8.81
N TYR A 125 2.48 5.02 9.41
CA TYR A 125 3.02 3.69 9.59
C TYR A 125 2.90 3.30 11.06
N THR A 126 2.36 2.10 11.31
CA THR A 126 2.22 1.54 12.66
C THR A 126 2.79 0.13 12.75
N GLY A 127 3.08 -0.32 13.97
CA GLY A 127 3.51 -1.69 14.26
C GLY A 127 4.28 -1.77 15.58
N HIS A 128 5.10 -2.80 15.74
CA HIS A 128 5.95 -2.99 16.92
C HIS A 128 7.41 -3.20 16.51
N ASN A 129 8.33 -2.50 17.19
CA ASN A 129 9.75 -2.71 16.99
C ASN A 129 10.21 -4.01 17.68
N THR A 130 9.95 -5.15 17.02
CA THR A 130 10.31 -6.49 17.49
C THR A 130 11.56 -7.05 16.80
N GLY A 131 12.16 -6.30 15.88
CA GLY A 131 13.46 -6.60 15.31
C GLY A 131 14.51 -5.50 15.54
N PRO A 132 15.78 -5.77 15.21
CA PRO A 132 16.86 -4.84 15.45
C PRO A 132 16.72 -3.58 14.59
N THR A 133 17.13 -2.44 15.14
CA THR A 133 17.05 -1.13 14.47
C THR A 133 18.33 -0.35 14.69
N ALA A 134 18.97 0.10 13.62
CA ALA A 134 20.18 0.95 13.67
C ALA A 134 21.27 0.43 14.64
N GLY A 135 21.52 -0.89 14.66
CA GLY A 135 22.52 -1.52 15.52
C GLY A 135 22.08 -1.79 16.97
N HIS A 136 20.84 -1.47 17.33
CA HIS A 136 20.27 -1.72 18.65
C HIS A 136 19.36 -2.97 18.60
N PRO A 137 19.24 -3.72 19.72
CA PRO A 137 18.25 -4.78 19.83
C PRO A 137 16.83 -4.19 19.72
N ALA A 138 15.86 -5.05 19.40
CA ALA A 138 14.44 -4.69 19.42
C ALA A 138 14.03 -4.08 20.77
N SER A 139 13.34 -2.94 20.74
CA SER A 139 12.85 -2.29 21.96
C SER A 139 11.56 -2.92 22.48
N GLY A 140 10.77 -3.56 21.59
CA GLY A 140 9.43 -4.04 21.87
C GLY A 140 8.35 -2.94 21.91
N ASN A 141 8.72 -1.69 21.65
CA ASN A 141 7.79 -0.56 21.68
C ASN A 141 6.86 -0.54 20.46
N THR A 142 5.69 0.06 20.64
CA THR A 142 4.82 0.47 19.53
C THR A 142 5.50 1.58 18.71
N ILE A 143 5.29 1.52 17.40
CA ILE A 143 5.74 2.51 16.42
C ILE A 143 4.51 3.19 15.83
N GLU A 144 4.55 4.52 15.71
CA GLU A 144 3.58 5.36 14.99
C GLU A 144 4.29 6.62 14.46
N PHE A 145 4.63 6.62 13.17
CA PHE A 145 5.24 7.79 12.51
C PHE A 145 4.59 8.03 11.15
N PHE A 146 4.77 9.23 10.61
CA PHE A 146 4.21 9.60 9.31
C PHE A 146 5.28 9.70 8.23
N ALA A 147 4.83 9.63 6.98
CA ALA A 147 5.59 10.06 5.82
C ALA A 147 4.72 10.92 4.90
N ILE A 148 5.38 11.65 4.00
CA ILE A 148 4.73 12.35 2.89
C ILE A 148 5.51 12.08 1.62
N ASP A 149 4.80 11.61 0.60
CA ASP A 149 5.36 11.35 -0.72
C ASP A 149 4.74 12.26 -1.77
N ILE A 150 5.54 12.70 -2.74
CA ILE A 150 5.12 13.34 -3.98
C ILE A 150 5.50 12.41 -5.12
N LEU A 151 4.52 11.72 -5.69
CA LEU A 151 4.68 10.77 -6.77
C LEU A 151 4.32 11.44 -8.10
N HIS A 152 5.18 11.30 -9.10
CA HIS A 152 4.85 11.71 -10.47
C HIS A 152 4.49 10.49 -11.31
N VAL A 153 3.39 10.60 -12.05
CA VAL A 153 2.80 9.51 -12.81
C VAL A 153 2.91 9.78 -14.31
N ARG A 154 3.32 8.76 -15.07
CA ARG A 154 3.32 8.77 -16.52
C ARG A 154 2.98 7.38 -17.02
N ASN A 155 2.14 7.28 -18.05
CA ASN A 155 1.72 6.00 -18.65
C ASN A 155 1.17 5.00 -17.61
N GLY A 156 0.38 5.50 -16.65
CA GLY A 156 -0.25 4.68 -15.62
C GLY A 156 0.71 4.14 -14.55
N LYS A 157 1.93 4.69 -14.43
CA LYS A 157 2.94 4.25 -13.46
C LYS A 157 3.63 5.44 -12.80
N VAL A 158 4.01 5.29 -11.54
CA VAL A 158 4.94 6.21 -10.86
C VAL A 158 6.31 6.06 -11.52
N TYR A 159 6.88 7.16 -12.00
CA TYR A 159 8.20 7.16 -12.65
C TYR A 159 9.26 7.94 -11.89
N GLU A 160 8.86 8.78 -10.94
CA GLU A 160 9.77 9.44 -10.01
C GLU A 160 9.01 9.86 -8.75
N ASP A 161 9.74 10.03 -7.65
CA ASP A 161 9.19 10.57 -6.42
C ASP A 161 10.16 11.50 -5.68
N TRP A 162 9.59 12.21 -4.71
CA TRP A 162 10.26 12.76 -3.54
C TRP A 162 9.52 12.24 -2.31
N HIS A 163 10.24 11.80 -1.29
CA HIS A 163 9.65 11.32 -0.05
C HIS A 163 10.32 11.95 1.18
N LEU A 164 9.55 12.07 2.26
CA LEU A 164 10.05 12.47 3.57
C LEU A 164 9.34 11.66 4.66
N GLU A 165 10.10 10.81 5.33
CA GLU A 165 9.67 10.07 6.50
C GLU A 165 10.10 10.78 7.78
N ASP A 166 9.25 10.75 8.81
CA ASP A 166 9.60 11.20 10.17
C ASP A 166 10.48 10.16 10.89
N ASN A 167 11.69 9.99 10.36
CA ASN A 167 12.69 9.05 10.88
C ASN A 167 13.10 9.36 12.31
N LEU A 168 13.00 10.62 12.76
CA LEU A 168 13.34 10.99 14.13
C LEU A 168 12.34 10.40 15.11
N THR A 169 11.03 10.57 14.85
CA THR A 169 9.98 9.93 15.64
C THR A 169 10.15 8.42 15.67
N PHE A 170 10.34 7.78 14.51
CA PHE A 170 10.59 6.34 14.44
C PHE A 170 11.79 5.91 15.32
N LEU A 171 12.92 6.60 15.23
CA LEU A 171 14.12 6.24 16.00
C LEU A 171 13.95 6.49 17.51
N GLN A 172 13.14 7.48 17.91
CA GLN A 172 12.80 7.70 19.31
C GLN A 172 11.91 6.59 19.86
N GLU A 173 10.87 6.20 19.12
CA GLU A 173 9.94 5.14 19.49
C GLU A 173 10.64 3.77 19.50
N ALA A 174 11.54 3.52 18.54
CA ALA A 174 12.41 2.35 18.53
C ALA A 174 13.49 2.37 19.65
N GLY A 175 13.55 3.41 20.47
CA GLY A 175 14.47 3.50 21.61
C GLY A 175 15.94 3.75 21.23
N VAL A 176 16.21 4.15 19.98
CA VAL A 176 17.56 4.42 19.45
C VAL A 176 18.02 5.82 19.82
N VAL A 177 17.14 6.81 19.70
CA VAL A 177 17.45 8.22 19.96
C VAL A 177 16.66 8.70 21.18
N LYS A 178 17.30 9.48 22.05
CA LYS A 178 16.63 10.24 23.11
C LYS A 178 16.94 11.72 22.91
N LEU A 179 15.90 12.53 22.75
CA LEU A 179 16.03 13.98 22.82
C LEU A 179 16.08 14.40 24.30
N LYS A 180 16.94 15.37 24.61
CA LYS A 180 17.04 15.97 25.94
C LYS A 180 16.06 17.11 26.09
#